data_AF-A0A9D5MS88-F1
#
_entry.id   AF-A0A9D5MS88-F1
#
_cell.length_a   1.000
_cell.length_b   1.000
_cell.length_c   1.000
_cell.angle_alpha   90.00
_cell.angle_beta   90.00
_cell.angle_gamma   90.00
#
_symmetry.space_group_name_H-M   'P 1'
#
loop_
_entity.id
_entity.type
_entity.pdbx_description
1 polymer ?
#
loop_
_entity_poly.entity_id
_entity_poly.type
_entity_poly.pdbx_seq_one_letter_code
_entity_poly.pdbx_strand_id
1 'polypeptide(L)'
;MDFYRINEEYNKFLQRYEKEKRGITKVPNVRYTDHNKFTFGAVMQVNGMNYYVSVSSFDKKQEANMLIRVPGDNKEIKGSLRFNYMVPVPDECIERLIIKEIKDEKYRILLNKEYQFCMENAEKIQKKANKIYKMVTTNRKQVLTDNSCAFHILEEGCREYIEKVLKKDARQR
;
A
#
# COMPACT_ATOMS: atom_id res chain seq x y z
N MET A 1 -3.12 13.26 -2.30
CA MET A 1 -2.99 11.78 -2.32
C MET A 1 -3.78 11.27 -3.51
N ASP A 2 -3.37 10.15 -4.08
CA ASP A 2 -4.03 9.53 -5.24
C ASP A 2 -3.90 8.00 -5.19
N PHE A 3 -4.42 7.31 -6.20
CA PHE A 3 -4.17 5.90 -6.43
C PHE A 3 -2.92 5.67 -7.28
N TYR A 4 -2.20 4.60 -6.95
CA TYR A 4 -0.92 4.29 -7.56
C TYR A 4 -0.72 2.78 -7.76
N ARG A 5 0.00 2.43 -8.82
CA ARG A 5 0.56 1.10 -9.05
C ARG A 5 2.03 1.10 -8.67
N ILE A 6 2.41 0.15 -7.83
CA ILE A 6 3.81 -0.07 -7.46
C ILE A 6 4.45 -0.91 -8.56
N ASN A 7 5.66 -0.53 -8.97
CA ASN A 7 6.48 -1.30 -9.91
C ASN A 7 6.62 -2.75 -9.40
N GLU A 8 6.37 -3.70 -10.28
CA GLU A 8 6.32 -5.11 -9.89
C GLU A 8 7.68 -5.66 -9.47
N GLU A 9 8.77 -5.24 -10.12
CA GLU A 9 10.12 -5.69 -9.79
C GLU A 9 10.50 -5.21 -8.39
N TYR A 10 10.19 -3.96 -8.08
CA TYR A 10 10.36 -3.41 -6.74
C TYR A 10 9.50 -4.14 -5.70
N ASN A 11 8.22 -4.42 -6.00
CA ASN A 11 7.35 -5.17 -5.08
C ASN A 11 7.89 -6.59 -4.81
N LYS A 12 8.32 -7.29 -5.87
CA LYS A 12 8.96 -8.62 -5.76
C LYS A 12 10.27 -8.55 -4.99
N PHE A 13 11.05 -7.49 -5.16
CA PHE A 13 12.24 -7.25 -4.36
C PHE A 13 11.91 -7.12 -2.88
N LEU A 14 10.95 -6.27 -2.49
CA LEU A 14 10.54 -6.12 -1.08
C LEU A 14 10.03 -7.43 -0.49
N GLN A 15 9.28 -8.22 -1.25
CA GLN A 15 8.83 -9.56 -0.84
C GLN A 15 9.99 -10.50 -0.53
N ARG A 16 11.00 -10.56 -1.42
CA ARG A 16 12.21 -11.37 -1.19
C ARG A 16 13.01 -10.85 0.00
N TYR A 17 13.25 -9.55 0.04
CA TYR A 17 14.03 -8.90 1.09
C TYR A 17 13.46 -9.18 2.49
N GLU A 18 12.15 -8.99 2.65
CA GLU A 18 11.48 -9.28 3.90
C GLU A 18 11.56 -10.77 4.25
N LYS A 19 11.29 -11.64 3.28
CA LYS A 19 11.34 -13.10 3.47
C LYS A 19 12.74 -13.58 3.86
N GLU A 20 13.80 -13.05 3.25
CA GLU A 20 15.19 -13.42 3.57
C GLU A 20 15.58 -13.00 4.99
N LYS A 21 15.10 -11.84 5.47
CA LYS A 21 15.45 -11.30 6.79
C LYS A 21 14.67 -11.93 7.95
N ARG A 22 13.44 -12.39 7.73
CA ARG A 22 12.58 -12.94 8.81
C ARG A 22 11.85 -14.25 8.49
N GLY A 23 12.17 -14.90 7.38
CA GLY A 23 11.58 -16.18 6.95
C GLY A 23 10.21 -16.08 6.27
N ILE A 24 9.55 -14.93 6.29
CA ILE A 24 8.21 -14.73 5.70
C ILE A 24 8.04 -13.30 5.20
N THR A 25 7.18 -13.11 4.20
CA THR A 25 6.73 -11.78 3.77
C THR A 25 5.23 -11.59 3.98
N LYS A 26 4.83 -10.36 4.33
CA LYS A 26 3.44 -9.90 4.32
C LYS A 26 3.21 -8.83 3.25
N VAL A 27 4.23 -8.48 2.46
CA VAL A 27 4.09 -7.61 1.29
C VAL A 27 3.18 -8.30 0.28
N PRO A 28 2.05 -7.67 -0.09
CA PRO A 28 1.06 -8.32 -0.95
C PRO A 28 1.57 -8.45 -2.38
N ASN A 29 0.99 -9.39 -3.11
CA ASN A 29 1.17 -9.46 -4.56
C ASN A 29 0.54 -8.23 -5.23
N VAL A 30 1.14 -7.77 -6.32
CA VAL A 30 0.60 -6.69 -7.14
C VAL A 30 -0.04 -7.17 -8.45
N ARG A 31 0.33 -8.35 -8.94
CA ARG A 31 -0.32 -8.97 -10.10
C ARG A 31 -1.41 -9.96 -9.66
N TYR A 32 -2.56 -9.82 -10.30
CA TYR A 32 -3.70 -10.73 -10.19
C TYR A 32 -4.27 -10.97 -11.60
N THR A 33 -5.05 -12.04 -11.76
CA THR A 33 -5.65 -12.43 -13.05
C THR A 33 -6.63 -11.37 -13.56
N ASP A 34 -7.35 -10.71 -12.66
CA ASP A 34 -8.47 -9.84 -13.03
C ASP A 34 -8.01 -8.38 -13.10
N HIS A 35 -7.54 -7.83 -11.97
CA HIS A 35 -7.10 -6.45 -11.86
C HIS A 35 -5.84 -6.35 -11.00
N ASN A 36 -4.80 -5.71 -11.53
CA ASN A 36 -3.58 -5.43 -10.77
C ASN A 36 -3.91 -4.62 -9.53
N LYS A 37 -3.25 -4.96 -8.43
CA LYS A 37 -3.40 -4.26 -7.16
C LYS A 37 -2.89 -2.84 -7.28
N PHE A 38 -3.59 -1.93 -6.63
CA PHE A 38 -3.20 -0.54 -6.49
C PHE A 38 -3.20 -0.15 -5.02
N THR A 39 -2.60 1.00 -4.76
CA THR A 39 -2.40 1.56 -3.42
C THR A 39 -2.91 2.99 -3.39
N PHE A 40 -3.13 3.52 -2.19
CA PHE A 40 -3.47 4.93 -1.96
C PHE A 40 -2.34 5.60 -1.19
N GLY A 41 -1.98 6.82 -1.57
CA GLY A 41 -0.96 7.57 -0.83
C GLY A 41 -0.35 8.77 -1.54
N ALA A 42 0.83 9.23 -1.11
CA ALA A 42 1.52 8.80 0.11
C ALA A 42 0.71 9.16 1.37
N VAL A 43 0.49 8.21 2.29
CA VAL A 43 -0.32 8.42 3.51
C VAL A 43 0.50 8.79 4.75
N MET A 44 1.81 8.66 4.67
CA MET A 44 2.76 8.93 5.75
C MET A 44 4.16 9.05 5.12
N GLN A 45 5.04 9.81 5.76
CA GLN A 45 6.46 9.84 5.44
C GLN A 45 7.27 9.51 6.69
N VAL A 46 8.23 8.61 6.57
CA VAL A 46 9.12 8.21 7.68
C VAL A 46 10.55 8.17 7.17
N ASN A 47 11.45 8.93 7.80
CA ASN A 47 12.86 9.01 7.42
C ASN A 47 13.07 9.30 5.91
N GLY A 48 12.24 10.18 5.34
CA GLY A 48 12.27 10.53 3.92
C GLY A 48 11.62 9.50 2.97
N MET A 49 11.09 8.38 3.48
CA MET A 49 10.42 7.35 2.68
C MET A 49 8.90 7.55 2.70
N ASN A 50 8.29 7.58 1.52
CA ASN A 50 6.85 7.70 1.33
C ASN A 50 6.17 6.34 1.48
N TYR A 51 5.11 6.28 2.29
CA TYR A 51 4.33 5.06 2.54
C TYR A 51 3.01 5.05 1.79
N TYR A 52 2.69 3.89 1.19
CA TYR A 52 1.47 3.67 0.41
C TYR A 52 0.67 2.51 0.97
N VAL A 53 -0.63 2.73 1.19
CA VAL A 53 -1.52 1.72 1.76
C VAL A 53 -2.19 0.89 0.66
N SER A 54 -2.18 -0.43 0.83
CA SER A 54 -2.85 -1.35 -0.08
C SER A 54 -4.38 -1.17 -0.08
N VAL A 55 -4.99 -1.08 -1.26
CA VAL A 55 -6.44 -1.19 -1.44
C VAL A 55 -6.80 -2.66 -1.73
N SER A 56 -7.92 -3.15 -1.19
CA SER A 56 -8.35 -4.54 -1.32
C SER A 56 -9.86 -4.66 -1.27
N SER A 57 -10.43 -5.63 -1.99
CA SER A 57 -11.84 -6.01 -1.91
C SER A 57 -12.28 -6.59 -0.56
N PHE A 58 -11.35 -6.81 0.37
CA PHE A 58 -11.64 -7.32 1.71
C PHE A 58 -12.62 -6.41 2.47
N ASP A 59 -13.76 -6.97 2.88
CA ASP A 59 -14.92 -6.23 3.38
C ASP A 59 -15.21 -6.42 4.88
N LYS A 60 -14.35 -7.16 5.60
CA LYS A 60 -14.49 -7.35 7.05
C LYS A 60 -13.72 -6.28 7.84
N LYS A 61 -14.33 -5.72 8.88
CA LYS A 61 -13.68 -4.74 9.77
C LYS A 61 -12.61 -5.41 10.63
N GLN A 62 -11.41 -4.85 10.65
CA GLN A 62 -10.27 -5.28 11.47
C GLN A 62 -9.54 -4.05 12.04
N GLU A 63 -8.75 -4.22 13.10
CA GLU A 63 -7.99 -3.12 13.72
C GLU A 63 -7.09 -2.41 12.70
N ALA A 64 -6.44 -3.16 11.82
CA ALA A 64 -5.48 -2.66 10.85
C ALA A 64 -6.06 -2.27 9.49
N ASN A 65 -7.39 -2.21 9.32
CA ASN A 65 -8.00 -1.73 8.07
C ASN A 65 -9.05 -0.64 8.26
N MET A 66 -9.38 0.07 7.18
CA MET A 66 -10.51 0.99 7.12
C MET A 66 -11.40 0.54 5.98
N LEU A 67 -12.65 0.23 6.29
CA LEU A 67 -13.62 -0.13 5.26
C LEU A 67 -13.98 1.11 4.45
N ILE A 68 -13.99 0.96 3.13
CA ILE A 68 -14.46 1.96 2.18
C ILE A 68 -15.97 1.80 2.10
N ARG A 69 -16.71 2.76 2.66
CA ARG A 69 -18.17 2.73 2.77
C ARG A 69 -18.78 3.79 1.88
N VAL A 70 -19.76 3.39 1.09
CA VAL A 70 -20.56 4.27 0.22
C VAL A 70 -22.02 4.07 0.60
N PRO A 71 -22.56 4.89 1.52
CA PRO A 71 -23.95 4.77 1.97
C PRO A 71 -24.93 4.91 0.80
N GLY A 72 -26.00 4.11 0.81
CA GLY A 72 -27.04 4.14 -0.23
C GLY A 72 -26.69 3.44 -1.54
N ASP A 73 -25.53 2.77 -1.62
CA ASP A 73 -25.15 1.93 -2.76
C ASP A 73 -25.56 0.46 -2.52
N ASN A 74 -25.95 -0.27 -3.57
CA ASN A 74 -26.41 -1.67 -3.52
C ASN A 74 -25.52 -2.59 -2.67
N LYS A 75 -24.19 -2.40 -2.76
CA LYS A 75 -23.22 -2.98 -1.82
C LYS A 75 -22.47 -1.84 -1.14
N GLU A 76 -22.81 -1.49 0.09
CA GLU A 76 -22.22 -0.32 0.75
C GLU A 76 -20.71 -0.43 0.96
N ILE A 77 -20.19 -1.62 1.25
CA ILE A 77 -18.75 -1.82 1.46
C ILE A 77 -18.09 -2.14 0.12
N LYS A 78 -17.25 -1.22 -0.36
CA LYS A 78 -16.55 -1.33 -1.65
C LYS A 78 -15.18 -2.01 -1.55
N GLY A 79 -14.59 -1.99 -0.36
CA GLY A 79 -13.31 -2.61 -0.07
C GLY A 79 -12.74 -2.12 1.25
N SER A 80 -11.43 -2.21 1.42
CA SER A 80 -10.72 -1.64 2.55
C SER A 80 -9.30 -1.21 2.22
N LEU A 81 -8.86 -0.18 2.94
CA LEU A 81 -7.45 0.22 3.05
C LEU A 81 -6.79 -0.65 4.12
N ARG A 82 -5.74 -1.39 3.74
CA ARG A 82 -5.04 -2.39 4.57
C ARG A 82 -3.71 -1.84 5.09
N PHE A 83 -3.75 -1.15 6.23
CA PHE A 83 -2.59 -0.45 6.80
C PHE A 83 -1.48 -1.38 7.30
N ASN A 84 -1.81 -2.61 7.72
CA ASN A 84 -0.80 -3.61 8.06
C ASN A 84 0.01 -4.11 6.84
N TYR A 85 -0.45 -3.83 5.63
CA TYR A 85 0.21 -4.19 4.36
C TYR A 85 0.68 -2.95 3.59
N MET A 86 0.88 -1.82 4.26
CA MET A 86 1.49 -0.65 3.63
C MET A 86 3.00 -0.84 3.48
N VAL A 87 3.57 -0.22 2.45
CA VAL A 87 4.99 -0.37 2.11
C VAL A 87 5.61 1.00 1.83
N PRO A 88 6.91 1.18 2.16
CA PRO A 88 7.68 2.31 1.65
C PRO A 88 7.92 2.10 0.15
N VAL A 89 7.88 3.17 -0.65
CA VAL A 89 8.15 3.10 -2.10
C VAL A 89 8.90 4.37 -2.53
N PRO A 90 10.01 4.25 -3.28
CA PRO A 90 10.66 5.40 -3.89
C PRO A 90 9.84 5.91 -5.08
N ASP A 91 9.97 7.20 -5.39
CA ASP A 91 9.16 7.87 -6.42
C ASP A 91 9.40 7.25 -7.81
N GLU A 92 10.57 6.68 -8.08
CA GLU A 92 10.92 5.99 -9.33
C GLU A 92 10.25 4.61 -9.48
N CYS A 93 9.70 4.03 -8.41
CA CYS A 93 9.08 2.70 -8.41
C CYS A 93 7.56 2.77 -8.27
N ILE A 94 6.95 3.91 -8.57
CA ILE A 94 5.52 4.08 -8.43
C ILE A 94 4.93 4.93 -9.56
N GLU A 95 3.78 4.51 -10.07
CA GLU A 95 3.07 5.18 -11.15
C GLU A 95 1.64 5.51 -10.74
N ARG A 96 1.18 6.71 -11.07
CA ARG A 96 -0.20 7.12 -10.77
C ARG A 96 -1.19 6.29 -11.59
N LEU A 97 -2.22 5.76 -10.93
CA LEU A 97 -3.33 5.08 -11.60
C LEU A 97 -4.31 6.12 -12.16
N ILE A 98 -4.34 6.26 -13.48
CA ILE A 98 -5.25 7.18 -14.16
C ILE A 98 -6.62 6.52 -14.35
N ILE A 99 -7.56 6.77 -13.42
CA ILE A 99 -8.90 6.13 -13.41
C ILE A 99 -9.64 6.32 -14.75
N LYS A 100 -9.52 7.49 -15.39
CA LYS A 100 -10.17 7.80 -16.69
C LYS A 100 -9.69 6.91 -17.85
N GLU A 101 -8.50 6.33 -17.76
CA GLU A 101 -7.92 5.47 -18.81
C GLU A 101 -8.36 4.00 -18.68
N ILE A 102 -9.12 3.67 -17.64
CA ILE A 102 -9.64 2.32 -17.43
C ILE A 102 -10.82 2.07 -18.37
N LYS A 103 -10.66 1.05 -19.22
CA LYS A 103 -11.64 0.64 -20.24
C LYS A 103 -12.91 0.05 -19.63
N ASP A 104 -12.77 -0.76 -18.59
CA ASP A 104 -13.92 -1.35 -17.88
C ASP A 104 -14.67 -0.26 -17.09
N GLU A 105 -15.87 0.06 -17.56
CA GLU A 105 -16.72 1.10 -16.98
C GLU A 105 -17.18 0.76 -15.55
N LYS A 106 -17.53 -0.50 -15.27
CA LYS A 106 -17.97 -0.90 -13.93
C LYS A 106 -16.82 -0.76 -12.94
N TYR A 107 -15.62 -1.17 -13.34
CA TYR A 107 -14.42 -1.01 -12.53
C TYR A 107 -14.06 0.46 -12.34
N ARG A 108 -14.18 1.30 -13.38
CA ARG A 108 -13.99 2.75 -13.29
C ARG A 108 -14.95 3.41 -12.29
N ILE A 109 -16.23 3.02 -12.30
CA ILE A 109 -17.21 3.53 -11.33
C ILE A 109 -16.84 3.12 -9.90
N LEU A 110 -16.42 1.87 -9.70
CA LEU A 110 -15.95 1.38 -8.40
C LEU A 110 -14.77 2.22 -7.90
N LEU A 111 -13.73 2.40 -8.72
CA LEU A 111 -12.54 3.17 -8.33
C LEU A 111 -12.87 4.62 -8.02
N ASN A 112 -13.76 5.27 -8.78
CA ASN A 112 -14.18 6.63 -8.46
C ASN A 112 -14.84 6.70 -7.09
N LYS A 113 -15.71 5.74 -6.74
CA LYS A 113 -16.33 5.67 -5.40
C LYS A 113 -15.30 5.46 -4.29
N GLU A 114 -14.35 4.56 -4.52
CA GLU A 114 -13.25 4.32 -3.57
C GLU A 114 -12.36 5.57 -3.41
N TYR A 115 -12.07 6.26 -4.52
CA TYR A 115 -11.28 7.48 -4.53
C TYR A 115 -11.94 8.60 -3.75
N GLN A 116 -13.23 8.87 -4.00
CA GLN A 116 -13.98 9.90 -3.27
C GLN A 116 -13.96 9.64 -1.76
N PHE A 117 -14.24 8.40 -1.34
CA PHE A 117 -14.14 8.03 0.07
C PHE A 117 -12.74 8.29 0.65
N CYS A 118 -11.68 7.94 -0.09
CA CYS A 118 -10.31 8.13 0.38
C CYS A 118 -9.96 9.61 0.51
N MET A 119 -10.41 10.45 -0.41
CA MET A 119 -10.18 11.90 -0.37
C MET A 119 -10.94 12.56 0.79
N GLU A 120 -12.21 12.22 1.00
CA GLU A 120 -13.01 12.70 2.13
C GLU A 120 -12.47 12.27 3.49
N ASN A 121 -11.77 11.13 3.55
CA ASN A 121 -11.23 10.56 4.79
C ASN A 121 -9.70 10.66 4.88
N ALA A 122 -9.06 11.49 4.04
CA ALA A 122 -7.63 11.66 3.92
C ALA A 122 -6.91 11.78 5.28
N GLU A 123 -7.34 12.72 6.13
CA GLU A 123 -6.73 12.91 7.45
C GLU A 123 -6.87 11.69 8.36
N LYS A 124 -8.04 11.04 8.35
CA LYS A 124 -8.29 9.84 9.17
C LYS A 124 -7.42 8.68 8.69
N ILE A 125 -7.21 8.56 7.38
CA ILE A 125 -6.34 7.56 6.76
C ILE A 125 -4.90 7.80 7.22
N GLN A 126 -4.40 9.03 7.15
CA GLN A 126 -3.05 9.38 7.61
C GLN A 126 -2.87 9.13 9.12
N LYS A 127 -3.83 9.55 9.95
CA LYS A 127 -3.84 9.28 11.40
C LYS A 127 -3.80 7.78 11.69
N LYS A 128 -4.54 6.98 10.93
CA LYS A 128 -4.58 5.52 11.07
C LYS A 128 -3.29 4.85 10.61
N ALA A 129 -2.68 5.32 9.52
CA ALA A 129 -1.38 4.85 9.04
C ALA A 129 -0.30 5.05 10.12
N ASN A 130 -0.18 6.27 10.66
CA ASN A 130 0.74 6.59 11.76
C ASN A 130 0.51 5.72 13.01
N LYS A 131 -0.76 5.52 13.40
CA LYS A 131 -1.12 4.67 14.54
C LYS A 131 -0.68 3.22 14.32
N ILE A 132 -0.99 2.64 13.15
CA ILE A 132 -0.65 1.25 12.85
C ILE A 132 0.86 1.07 12.73
N TYR A 133 1.56 2.02 12.11
CA TYR A 133 3.02 2.04 12.08
C TYR A 133 3.60 1.92 13.49
N LYS A 134 3.25 2.85 14.38
CA LYS A 134 3.73 2.86 15.77
C LYS A 134 3.38 1.57 16.50
N MET A 135 2.16 1.07 16.35
CA MET A 135 1.74 -0.16 17.03
C MET A 135 2.54 -1.39 16.59
N VAL A 136 2.90 -1.49 15.31
CA VAL A 136 3.68 -2.60 14.76
C VAL A 136 5.16 -2.45 15.15
N THR A 137 5.74 -1.27 14.98
CA THR A 137 7.18 -1.05 15.25
C THR A 137 7.53 -1.14 16.72
N THR A 138 6.62 -0.77 17.63
CA THR A 138 6.82 -0.96 19.08
C THR A 138 6.27 -2.29 19.60
N ASN A 139 5.90 -3.22 18.71
CA ASN A 139 5.25 -4.49 19.02
C ASN A 139 4.15 -4.38 20.10
N ARG A 140 3.27 -3.38 19.99
CA ARG A 140 2.24 -3.12 21.01
C ARG A 140 1.24 -4.27 21.15
N LYS A 141 1.04 -5.05 20.07
CA LYS A 141 0.18 -6.23 20.03
C LYS A 141 0.80 -7.28 19.10
N GLN A 142 1.23 -8.41 19.66
CA GLN A 142 1.91 -9.48 18.92
C GLN A 142 1.13 -9.93 17.67
N VAL A 143 -0.16 -10.23 17.82
CA VAL A 143 -1.02 -10.67 16.70
C VAL A 143 -1.09 -9.64 15.57
N LEU A 144 -1.07 -8.35 15.88
CA LEU A 144 -1.03 -7.30 14.85
C LEU A 144 0.34 -7.28 14.15
N THR A 145 1.42 -7.31 14.92
CA THR A 145 2.80 -7.32 14.42
C THR A 145 3.03 -8.51 13.50
N ASP A 146 2.64 -9.71 13.92
CA ASP A 146 2.81 -10.95 13.14
C ASP A 146 2.05 -10.92 11.81
N ASN A 147 0.92 -10.22 11.79
CA ASN A 147 0.07 -10.06 10.61
C ASN A 147 0.37 -8.79 9.82
N SER A 148 1.49 -8.12 10.09
CA SER A 148 1.91 -6.90 9.39
C SER A 148 3.20 -7.12 8.61
N CYS A 149 3.42 -6.23 7.64
CA CYS A 149 4.75 -6.03 7.07
C CYS A 149 5.71 -5.59 8.18
N ALA A 150 6.94 -6.09 8.15
CA ALA A 150 8.00 -5.67 9.03
C ALA A 150 8.56 -4.33 8.54
N PHE A 151 7.93 -3.23 8.97
CA PHE A 151 8.17 -1.90 8.40
C PHE A 151 9.64 -1.49 8.40
N HIS A 152 10.39 -1.71 9.48
CA HIS A 152 11.83 -1.41 9.52
C HIS A 152 12.66 -2.24 8.54
N ILE A 153 12.32 -3.51 8.34
CA ILE A 153 12.98 -4.36 7.32
C ILE A 153 12.69 -3.83 5.92
N LEU A 154 11.45 -3.38 5.65
CA LEU A 154 11.10 -2.80 4.36
C LEU A 154 11.76 -1.44 4.12
N GLU A 155 11.97 -0.63 5.16
CA GLU A 155 12.71 0.63 5.09
C GLU A 155 14.18 0.41 4.72
N GLU A 156 14.82 -0.60 5.32
CA GLU A 156 16.17 -1.05 4.93
C GLU A 156 16.21 -1.51 3.48
N GLY A 157 15.28 -2.38 3.08
CA GLY A 157 15.17 -2.85 1.70
C GLY A 157 14.96 -1.70 0.72
N CYS A 158 14.10 -0.74 1.05
CA CYS A 158 13.85 0.44 0.21
C CYS A 158 15.14 1.24 -0.02
N ARG A 159 15.90 1.54 1.04
CA ARG A 159 17.19 2.24 0.93
C ARG A 159 18.19 1.45 0.09
N GLU A 160 18.29 0.15 0.33
CA GLU A 160 19.20 -0.72 -0.38
C GLU A 160 18.87 -0.80 -1.89
N TYR A 161 17.59 -0.84 -2.25
CA TYR A 161 17.16 -0.83 -3.64
C TYR A 161 17.52 0.49 -4.34
N ILE A 162 17.28 1.63 -3.68
CA ILE A 162 17.66 2.96 -4.20
C ILE A 162 19.17 3.01 -4.46
N GLU A 163 19.99 2.54 -3.53
CA GLU A 163 21.45 2.60 -3.64
C GLU A 163 22.01 1.65 -4.69
N LYS A 164 21.50 0.42 -4.75
CA LYS A 164 22.10 -0.65 -5.56
C LYS A 164 21.51 -0.80 -6.94
N VAL A 165 20.25 -0.39 -7.14
CA VAL A 165 19.54 -0.54 -8.42
C VAL A 165 19.39 0.83 -9.07
N LEU A 166 18.62 1.73 -8.45
CA LEU A 166 18.27 3.01 -9.08
C LEU A 166 19.50 3.90 -9.34
N LYS A 167 20.40 4.04 -8.35
CA LYS A 167 21.63 4.84 -8.52
C LYS A 167 22.65 4.20 -9.45
N LYS A 168 22.63 2.87 -9.65
CA LYS A 168 23.51 2.22 -10.63
C LYS A 168 23.01 2.45 -12.05
N ASP A 169 21.71 2.29 -12.27
CA ASP A 169 21.08 2.51 -13.57
C ASP A 169 21.25 3.97 -14.03
N ALA A 170 21.18 4.93 -13.11
CA ALA A 170 21.42 6.35 -13.41
C ALA A 170 22.87 6.69 -13.76
N ARG A 171 23.85 5.89 -13.32
CA ARG A 171 25.28 6.09 -13.65
C ARG A 171 25.68 5.42 -14.98
N GLN A 172 24.83 4.54 -15.51
CA GLN A 172 25.07 3.80 -16.76
C GLN A 172 24.35 4.43 -17.96
N ARG A 173 23.51 5.44 -17.73
CA ARG A 173 22.86 6.28 -18.75
C ARG A 173 23.64 7.58 -18.93
#